data_AF-A0A1S9P818-F1
#
_entry.id   AF-A0A1S9P818-F1
#
_cell.length_a   1.000
_cell.length_b   1.000
_cell.length_c   1.000
_cell.angle_alpha   90.00
_cell.angle_beta   90.00
_cell.angle_gamma   90.00
#
_symmetry.space_group_name_H-M   'P 1'
#
loop_
_entity.id
_entity.type
_entity.pdbx_description
1 polymer ?
#
loop_
_entity_poly.entity_id
_entity_poly.type
_entity_poly.pdbx_seq_one_letter_code
_entity_poly.pdbx_strand_id
1 'polypeptide(L)' 'MKYNGKVLAMTIRERRLGLNYSQEYVAGKLEMSQNAYSKLELGQTGITLGKFIVLCEALEIDMIDMLESYRSNLPADER' A
#
# COMPACT_ATOMS: atom_id res chain seq x y z
N MET A 1 17.24 -6.81 6.70
CA MET A 1 15.96 -6.07 6.73
C MET A 1 14.83 -7.08 6.58
N LYS A 2 13.89 -7.14 7.53
CA LYS A 2 12.76 -8.07 7.49
C LYS A 2 11.57 -7.34 6.88
N TYR A 3 10.94 -7.91 5.87
CA TYR A 3 9.72 -7.35 5.29
C TYR A 3 8.59 -7.36 6.33
N ASN A 4 7.95 -6.20 6.53
CA ASN A 4 6.82 -6.04 7.43
C ASN A 4 5.56 -5.64 6.64
N GLY A 5 4.79 -6.66 6.21
CA GLY A 5 3.61 -6.45 5.38
C GLY A 5 2.48 -5.66 6.05
N LYS A 6 2.40 -5.66 7.39
CA LYS A 6 1.41 -4.86 8.12
C LYS A 6 1.72 -3.37 8.04
N VAL A 7 3.00 -3.01 8.17
CA VAL A 7 3.45 -1.61 8.03
C VAL A 7 3.20 -1.14 6.60
N LEU A 8 3.55 -1.96 5.58
CA LEU A 8 3.27 -1.61 4.19
C LEU A 8 1.77 -1.41 3.93
N ALA A 9 0.93 -2.30 4.42
CA ALA A 9 -0.52 -2.20 4.30
C ALA A 9 -1.09 -0.92 4.93
N MET A 10 -0.58 -0.56 6.11
CA MET A 10 -0.94 0.68 6.80
C MET A 10 -0.50 1.92 6.00
N THR A 11 0.74 1.96 5.49
CA THR A 11 1.22 3.06 4.66
C THR A 11 0.37 3.24 3.39
N ILE A 12 -0.01 2.13 2.73
CA ILE A 12 -0.91 2.13 1.56
C ILE A 12 -2.26 2.76 1.92
N ARG A 13 -2.84 2.33 3.04
CA ARG A 13 -4.13 2.84 3.53
C ARG A 13 -4.07 4.33 3.86
N GLU A 14 -3.02 4.77 4.56
CA GLU A 14 -2.81 6.18 4.91
C GLU A 14 -2.74 7.05 3.67
N ARG A 15 -1.95 6.63 2.66
CA ARG A 15 -1.84 7.35 1.39
C ARG A 15 -3.18 7.44 0.67
N ARG A 16 -3.91 6.33 0.56
CA ARG A 16 -5.25 6.30 -0.07
C ARG A 16 -6.22 7.27 0.61
N LEU A 17 -6.25 7.26 1.95
CA LEU A 17 -7.11 8.14 2.72
C LEU A 17 -6.73 9.61 2.55
N GLY A 18 -5.43 9.93 2.45
CA GLY A 18 -4.95 11.28 2.15
C GLY A 18 -5.44 11.83 0.80
N LEU A 19 -5.75 10.95 -0.16
CA LEU A 19 -6.34 11.29 -1.46
C LEU A 19 -7.87 11.26 -1.48
N ASN A 20 -8.52 10.89 -0.36
CA ASN A 20 -9.97 10.66 -0.26
C ASN A 20 -10.49 9.60 -1.26
N TYR A 21 -9.66 8.64 -1.64
CA TYR A 21 -10.06 7.58 -2.56
C TYR A 21 -10.80 6.46 -1.84
N SER A 22 -11.82 5.89 -2.48
CA SER A 22 -12.48 4.68 -1.98
C SER A 22 -11.63 3.44 -2.23
N GLN A 23 -11.90 2.36 -1.50
CA GLN A 23 -11.24 1.08 -1.75
C GLN A 23 -11.64 0.51 -3.11
N GLU A 24 -12.90 0.69 -3.51
CA GLU A 24 -13.43 0.30 -4.82
C GLU A 24 -12.68 0.97 -5.97
N TYR A 25 -12.38 2.28 -5.82
CA TYR A 25 -11.65 3.04 -6.84
C TYR A 25 -10.24 2.47 -7.08
N VAL A 26 -9.45 2.29 -6.01
CA VAL A 26 -8.08 1.79 -6.12
C VAL A 26 -8.07 0.31 -6.55
N ALA A 27 -8.98 -0.51 -6.03
CA ALA A 27 -9.14 -1.90 -6.45
C ALA A 27 -9.42 -2.02 -7.95
N GLY A 28 -10.25 -1.12 -8.50
CA GLY A 28 -10.51 -1.04 -9.94
C GLY A 28 -9.25 -0.74 -10.75
N LYS A 29 -8.39 0.18 -10.29
CA LYS A 29 -7.08 0.46 -10.93
C LYS A 29 -6.13 -0.72 -10.90
N LEU A 30 -6.21 -1.54 -9.84
CA LEU A 30 -5.41 -2.75 -9.70
C LEU A 30 -6.05 -3.99 -10.35
N GLU A 31 -7.18 -3.86 -11.05
CA GLU A 31 -7.91 -4.99 -11.64
C GLU A 31 -8.18 -6.11 -10.62
N MET A 32 -8.55 -5.73 -9.40
CA MET A 32 -8.85 -6.67 -8.32
C MET A 32 -10.20 -6.35 -7.67
N SER A 33 -10.77 -7.31 -6.95
CA SER A 33 -11.99 -7.05 -6.19
C SER A 33 -11.70 -6.12 -5.01
N GLN A 34 -12.68 -5.31 -4.62
CA GLN A 34 -12.57 -4.45 -3.44
C GLN A 34 -12.25 -5.27 -2.18
N ASN A 35 -12.83 -6.47 -2.03
CA ASN A 35 -12.51 -7.36 -0.91
C ASN A 35 -11.04 -7.78 -0.89
N ALA A 36 -10.46 -8.12 -2.05
CA ALA A 36 -9.05 -8.45 -2.15
C ALA A 36 -8.17 -7.24 -1.79
N TYR A 37 -8.54 -6.03 -2.22
CA TYR A 37 -7.84 -4.81 -1.83
C TYR A 37 -7.99 -4.49 -0.33
N SER A 38 -9.16 -4.73 0.26
CA SER A 38 -9.40 -4.59 1.70
C SER A 38 -8.49 -5.53 2.52
N LYS A 39 -8.35 -6.79 2.10
CA LYS A 39 -7.42 -7.74 2.74
C LYS A 39 -5.96 -7.30 2.65
N LEU A 40 -5.58 -6.67 1.54
CA LEU A 40 -4.27 -6.06 1.36
C LEU A 40 -4.05 -4.92 2.36
N GLU A 41 -5.00 -3.97 2.49
CA GLU A 41 -4.89 -2.87 3.47
C GLU A 41 -4.96 -3.33 4.94
N LEU A 42 -5.47 -4.53 5.20
CA LEU A 42 -5.44 -5.18 6.51
C LEU A 42 -4.14 -5.97 6.77
N GLY A 43 -3.24 -6.04 5.80
CA GLY A 43 -1.99 -6.82 5.88
C GLY A 43 -2.20 -8.33 5.87
N GLN A 44 -3.37 -8.81 5.44
CA GLN A 44 -3.71 -10.24 5.35
C GLN A 44 -3.15 -10.88 4.08
N THR A 45 -2.94 -10.08 3.04
CA THR A 45 -2.35 -10.51 1.76
C THR A 45 -1.24 -9.55 1.36
N GLY A 46 -0.13 -10.10 0.84
CA GLY A 46 0.91 -9.30 0.21
C GLY A 46 0.51 -8.77 -1.17
N ILE A 47 1.35 -7.91 -1.73
CA ILE A 47 1.24 -7.41 -3.11
C ILE A 47 2.46 -7.85 -3.91
N THR A 48 2.28 -8.16 -5.18
CA THR A 48 3.40 -8.44 -6.09
C THR A 48 4.04 -7.13 -6.56
N LEU A 49 5.32 -7.16 -6.94
CA LEU A 49 6.02 -5.94 -7.39
C LEU A 49 5.34 -5.26 -8.58
N GLY A 50 4.82 -6.03 -9.55
CA GLY A 50 4.09 -5.48 -10.70
C GLY A 50 2.82 -4.73 -10.29
N LYS A 51 2.01 -5.30 -9.39
CA LYS A 51 0.82 -4.60 -8.86
C LYS A 51 1.20 -3.44 -7.94
N PHE A 52 2.36 -3.49 -7.28
CA PHE A 52 2.87 -2.39 -6.46
C PHE A 52 3.24 -1.16 -7.29
N ILE A 53 3.84 -1.34 -8.47
CA ILE A 53 4.10 -0.23 -9.42
C ILE A 53 2.77 0.45 -9.79
N VAL A 54 1.79 -0.33 -10.23
CA VAL A 54 0.45 0.18 -10.60
C VAL A 54 -0.25 0.84 -9.41
N LEU A 55 -0.04 0.32 -8.20
CA LEU A 55 -0.57 0.92 -6.97
C LEU A 55 0.02 2.30 -6.70
N CYS A 56 1.35 2.47 -6.87
CA CYS A 56 2.00 3.76 -6.67
C CYS A 56 1.43 4.80 -7.65
N GLU A 57 1.27 4.43 -8.93
CA GLU A 57 0.63 5.27 -9.94
C GLU A 57 -0.82 5.60 -9.55
N ALA A 58 -1.61 4.61 -9.12
CA ALA A 58 -2.99 4.80 -8.70
C ALA A 58 -3.13 5.67 -7.43
N LEU A 59 -2.09 5.74 -6.61
CA LEU A 59 -2.02 6.54 -5.39
C LEU A 59 -1.21 7.82 -5.58
N GLU A 60 -0.98 8.24 -6.83
CA GLU A 60 -0.33 9.50 -7.19
C GLU A 60 0.97 9.74 -6.39
N ILE A 61 1.77 8.69 -6.18
CA ILE A 61 2.99 8.74 -5.37
C ILE A 61 4.13 8.05 -6.11
N ASP A 62 5.33 8.63 -6.06
CA ASP A 62 6.51 7.96 -6.57
C ASP A 62 6.83 6.71 -5.75
N MET A 63 7.37 5.67 -6.39
CA MET A 63 7.71 4.43 -5.70
C MET A 63 8.71 4.66 -4.56
N ILE A 64 9.70 5.54 -4.78
CA ILE A 64 10.72 5.85 -3.79
C ILE A 64 10.09 6.53 -2.57
N ASP A 65 9.23 7.52 -2.79
CA ASP A 65 8.49 8.21 -1.72
C ASP A 65 7.61 7.24 -0.92
N MET A 66 7.00 6.27 -1.61
CA MET A 66 6.19 5.23 -0.96
C MET A 66 7.06 4.31 -0.08
N LEU A 67 8.25 3.95 -0.54
CA LEU A 67 9.21 3.16 0.24
C LEU A 67 9.81 3.94 1.41
N GLU A 68 10.04 5.24 1.26
CA GLU A 68 10.46 6.12 2.34
C GLU A 68 9.37 6.28 3.42
N SER A 69 8.11 6.38 2.99
CA SER A 69 6.95 6.39 3.89
C SER A 69 6.85 5.07 4.66
N TYR A 70 7.04 3.94 3.98
CA TYR A 70 7.12 2.63 4.62
C TYR A 70 8.25 2.57 5.66
N ARG A 71 9.45 3.01 5.30
CA ARG A 71 10.62 3.02 6.19
C ARG A 71 10.38 3.90 7.41
N SER A 72 9.74 5.05 7.22
CA SER A 72 9.37 5.97 8.31
C SER A 72 8.35 5.36 9.27
N ASN A 73 7.45 4.52 8.76
CA ASN A 73 6.43 3.82 9.54
C ASN A 73 6.95 2.53 10.20
N LEU A 74 8.18 2.09 9.92
CA LEU A 74 8.77 0.95 10.61
C LEU A 74 8.99 1.26 12.11
N PRO A 75 8.81 0.26 13.01
CA PRO A 75 9.26 0.34 14.39
C PRO A 75 10.75 0.72 14.49
N ALA A 76 11.15 1.46 15.52
CA ALA A 76 12.51 1.99 15.66
C ALA A 76 13.59 0.89 15.69
N ASP A 77 13.24 -0.30 16.16
CA ASP A 77 14.07 -1.51 16.19
C ASP A 77 14.16 -2.24 14.83
N GLU A 78 13.32 -1.86 13.86
CA GLU A 78 13.26 -2.42 12.49
C GLU A 78 13.78 -1.45 11.40
N ARG A 79 14.14 -0.20 11.75
CA ARG A 79 14.55 0.87 10.81
C ARG A 79 15.98 0.76 10.27
#